data_AF-A0A131Y8E1-F1
#
_entry.id   AF-A0A131Y8E1-F1
#
_cell.length_a   1.000
_cell.length_b   1.000
_cell.length_c   1.000
_cell.angle_alpha   90.00
_cell.angle_beta   90.00
_cell.angle_gamma   90.00
#
_symmetry.space_group_name_H-M   'P 1'
#
loop_
_entity.id
_entity.type
_entity.pdbx_description
1 polymer ?
#
loop_
_entity_poly.entity_id
_entity_poly.type
_entity_poly.pdbx_seq_one_letter_code
_entity_poly.pdbx_strand_id
1 'polypeptide(L)'
;YMESELVEACHKFIRNSMQSTDVCDVLEYALKNGNLANFDDLINKFLNVSGVQVLESKAFIAASKETVLRILKDPQLYVKEYNVIKSVYAWAIARCGTETGIPSPAALQSTMRPFLPELRFLTLSPLEFVEGPVTWNILTESEALAVLSNIIKHGSKEWPVGFCTNRQARNEATLTSGVTAGGFGMFGVSPSPMAVPVATLQSTTNFAPSVGVPSGFGQPNAPSFGFRFG
;
A
#
# COMPACT_ATOMS: atom_id res chain seq x y z
N TYR A 1 29.43 -27.81 -19.56
CA TYR A 1 30.17 -26.82 -20.38
C TYR A 1 29.57 -25.47 -20.07
N MET A 2 30.25 -24.65 -19.26
CA MET A 2 29.90 -23.24 -19.09
C MET A 2 31.17 -22.46 -19.33
N GLU A 3 31.25 -21.83 -20.50
CA GLU A 3 32.35 -20.97 -20.88
C GLU A 3 32.32 -19.74 -19.95
N SER A 4 33.32 -19.59 -19.10
CA SER A 4 33.38 -18.50 -18.12
C SER A 4 33.28 -17.11 -18.77
N GLU A 5 33.86 -16.96 -19.97
CA GLU A 5 33.78 -15.72 -20.76
C GLU A 5 32.36 -15.37 -21.21
N LEU A 6 31.55 -16.39 -21.51
CA LEU A 6 30.15 -16.17 -21.92
C LEU A 6 29.29 -15.77 -20.71
N VAL A 7 29.54 -16.35 -19.54
CA VAL A 7 28.84 -16.00 -18.30
C VAL A 7 29.13 -14.54 -17.94
N GLU A 8 30.38 -14.11 -18.05
CA GLU A 8 30.76 -12.71 -17.81
C GLU A 8 30.15 -11.74 -18.82
N ALA A 9 30.12 -12.11 -20.11
CA ALA A 9 29.45 -11.31 -21.14
C ALA A 9 27.94 -11.17 -20.86
N CYS A 10 27.28 -12.24 -20.45
CA CYS A 10 25.86 -12.23 -20.05
C CYS A 10 25.63 -11.36 -18.81
N HIS A 11 26.44 -11.50 -17.77
CA HIS A 11 26.33 -10.66 -16.57
C HIS A 11 26.49 -9.17 -16.90
N LYS A 12 27.46 -8.82 -17.75
CA LYS A 12 27.67 -7.46 -18.22
C LYS A 12 26.49 -6.94 -19.04
N PHE A 13 25.92 -7.77 -19.90
CA PHE A 13 24.74 -7.40 -20.68
C PHE A 13 23.55 -7.12 -19.78
N ILE A 14 23.21 -8.04 -18.87
CA ILE A 14 22.11 -7.89 -17.92
C ILE A 14 22.30 -6.60 -17.11
N ARG A 15 23.51 -6.37 -16.58
CA ARG A 15 23.83 -5.15 -15.82
C ARG A 15 23.60 -3.85 -16.59
N ASN A 16 23.80 -3.86 -17.90
CA ASN A 16 23.67 -2.68 -18.76
C ASN A 16 22.25 -2.47 -19.30
N SER A 17 21.46 -3.55 -19.45
CA SER A 17 20.12 -3.48 -20.05
C SER A 17 18.99 -3.51 -19.02
N MET A 18 19.25 -3.94 -17.79
CA MET A 18 18.27 -4.10 -16.71
C MET A 18 17.44 -2.84 -16.46
N GLN A 19 16.12 -2.98 -16.53
CA GLN A 19 15.16 -1.96 -16.13
C GLN A 19 14.53 -2.28 -14.76
N SER A 20 13.81 -1.31 -14.19
CA SER A 20 13.02 -1.50 -12.96
C SER A 20 11.98 -2.62 -13.09
N THR A 21 11.44 -2.85 -14.29
CA THR A 21 10.47 -3.92 -14.55
C THR A 21 11.09 -5.32 -14.57
N ASP A 22 12.38 -5.44 -14.80
CA ASP A 22 13.08 -6.72 -14.98
C ASP A 22 13.69 -7.21 -13.67
N VAL A 23 13.60 -6.43 -12.60
CA VAL A 23 14.18 -6.72 -11.27
C VAL A 23 13.78 -8.10 -10.78
N CYS A 24 12.50 -8.48 -10.92
CA CYS A 24 12.01 -9.78 -10.48
C CYS A 24 12.59 -10.93 -11.30
N ASP A 25 12.69 -10.77 -12.62
CA ASP A 25 13.25 -11.81 -13.52
C ASP A 25 14.75 -12.00 -13.28
N VAL A 26 15.49 -10.90 -13.10
CA VAL A 26 16.92 -10.93 -12.76
C VAL A 26 17.13 -11.55 -11.38
N LEU A 27 16.26 -11.25 -10.41
CA LEU A 27 16.32 -11.85 -9.08
C LEU A 27 16.10 -13.37 -9.15
N GLU A 28 15.12 -13.84 -9.92
CA GLU A 28 14.91 -15.27 -10.13
C GLU A 28 16.08 -15.96 -10.85
N TYR A 29 16.62 -15.32 -11.89
CA TYR A 29 17.80 -15.80 -12.59
C TYR A 29 18.99 -15.91 -11.63
N ALA A 30 19.23 -14.89 -10.81
CA ALA A 30 20.35 -14.86 -9.89
C ALA A 30 20.22 -15.90 -8.78
N LEU A 31 19.00 -16.19 -8.33
CA LEU A 31 18.73 -17.26 -7.37
C LEU A 31 18.95 -18.65 -7.95
N LYS A 32 18.52 -18.88 -9.19
CA LYS A 32 18.71 -20.17 -9.88
C LYS A 32 20.18 -20.45 -10.17
N ASN A 33 20.97 -19.42 -10.48
CA ASN A 33 22.37 -19.55 -10.86
C ASN A 33 23.37 -19.30 -9.71
N GLY A 34 22.90 -18.90 -8.51
CA GLY A 34 23.77 -18.59 -7.37
C GLY A 34 24.57 -17.30 -7.51
N ASN A 35 24.20 -16.41 -8.43
CA ASN A 35 24.94 -15.18 -8.77
C ASN A 35 24.30 -13.90 -8.19
N LEU A 36 23.57 -14.03 -7.09
CA LEU A 36 22.83 -12.93 -6.46
C LEU A 36 23.72 -11.73 -6.13
N ALA A 37 24.92 -11.99 -5.59
CA ALA A 37 25.87 -10.95 -5.21
C ALA A 37 26.30 -10.02 -6.38
N ASN A 38 26.22 -10.49 -7.63
CA ASN A 38 26.61 -9.69 -8.80
C ASN A 38 25.57 -8.62 -9.17
N PHE A 39 24.32 -8.82 -8.76
CA PHE A 39 23.19 -7.97 -9.10
C PHE A 39 22.58 -7.25 -7.90
N ASP A 40 22.93 -7.63 -6.66
CA ASP A 40 22.40 -7.03 -5.43
C ASP A 40 22.49 -5.50 -5.43
N ASP A 41 23.61 -4.91 -5.84
CA ASP A 41 23.77 -3.45 -5.89
C ASP A 41 22.72 -2.78 -6.81
N LEU A 42 22.44 -3.40 -7.95
CA LEU A 42 21.49 -2.88 -8.95
C LEU A 42 20.05 -3.09 -8.49
N ILE A 43 19.77 -4.28 -7.94
CA ILE A 43 18.46 -4.62 -7.38
C ILE A 43 18.12 -3.63 -6.28
N ASN A 44 19.03 -3.44 -5.32
CA ASN A 44 18.87 -2.49 -4.21
C ASN A 44 18.67 -1.06 -4.71
N LYS A 45 19.44 -0.65 -5.73
CA LYS A 45 19.28 0.66 -6.39
C LYS A 45 17.88 0.82 -7.00
N PHE A 46 17.36 -0.17 -7.71
CA PHE A 46 16.04 -0.10 -8.31
C PHE A 46 14.91 -0.18 -7.28
N LEU A 47 15.07 -0.97 -6.21
CA LEU A 47 14.11 -1.03 -5.11
C LEU A 47 14.03 0.30 -4.33
N ASN A 48 15.15 1.03 -4.24
CA ASN A 48 15.21 2.35 -3.61
C ASN A 48 14.63 3.44 -4.53
N VAL A 49 15.04 3.49 -5.80
CA VAL A 49 14.67 4.60 -6.71
C VAL A 49 13.30 4.39 -7.37
N SER A 50 12.93 3.15 -7.64
CA SER A 50 11.76 2.82 -8.48
C SER A 50 10.96 1.63 -7.91
N GLY A 51 10.96 1.45 -6.59
CA GLY A 51 10.28 0.32 -5.93
C GLY A 51 8.81 0.17 -6.32
N VAL A 52 8.08 1.27 -6.54
CA VAL A 52 6.69 1.23 -7.02
C VAL A 52 6.58 0.55 -8.39
N GLN A 53 7.45 0.91 -9.34
CA GLN A 53 7.45 0.31 -10.68
C GLN A 53 7.83 -1.18 -10.63
N VAL A 54 8.73 -1.56 -9.72
CA VAL A 54 9.06 -2.98 -9.50
C VAL A 54 7.82 -3.74 -9.05
N LEU A 55 7.09 -3.21 -8.06
CA LEU A 55 5.92 -3.85 -7.47
C LEU A 55 4.68 -3.86 -8.38
N GLU A 56 4.58 -2.93 -9.32
CA GLU A 56 3.51 -2.87 -10.33
C GLU A 56 3.87 -3.64 -11.62
N SER A 57 5.09 -4.14 -11.72
CA SER A 57 5.56 -4.86 -12.91
C SER A 57 4.84 -6.20 -13.09
N LYS A 58 4.69 -6.61 -14.36
CA LYS A 58 4.19 -7.95 -14.69
C LYS A 58 5.13 -9.05 -14.19
N ALA A 59 6.43 -8.77 -14.14
CA ALA A 59 7.44 -9.67 -13.60
C ALA A 59 7.20 -9.96 -12.11
N PHE A 60 6.78 -8.95 -11.33
CA PHE A 60 6.41 -9.16 -9.93
C PHE A 60 5.20 -10.08 -9.77
N ILE A 61 4.17 -9.90 -10.60
CA ILE A 61 2.96 -10.75 -10.57
C ILE A 61 3.30 -12.21 -10.95
N ALA A 62 4.23 -12.41 -11.89
CA ALA A 62 4.68 -13.73 -12.33
C ALA A 62 5.72 -14.37 -11.39
N ALA A 63 6.30 -13.60 -10.46
CA ALA A 63 7.40 -14.04 -9.61
C ALA A 63 6.97 -15.15 -8.63
N SER A 64 7.94 -15.98 -8.26
CA SER A 64 7.82 -16.98 -7.21
C SER A 64 7.58 -16.34 -5.83
N LYS A 65 7.01 -17.15 -4.92
CA LYS A 65 6.73 -16.73 -3.54
C LYS A 65 8.00 -16.30 -2.81
N GLU A 66 9.10 -17.00 -3.05
CA GLU A 66 10.42 -16.78 -2.46
C GLU A 66 11.00 -15.42 -2.92
N THR A 67 10.85 -15.10 -4.21
CA THR A 67 11.25 -13.81 -4.79
C THR A 67 10.48 -12.66 -4.16
N VAL A 68 9.14 -12.78 -4.07
CA VAL A 68 8.29 -11.75 -3.45
C VAL A 68 8.65 -11.55 -1.98
N LEU A 69 8.81 -12.63 -1.20
CA LEU A 69 9.20 -12.53 0.21
C LEU A 69 10.56 -11.84 0.38
N ARG A 70 11.53 -12.10 -0.51
CA ARG A 70 12.84 -11.43 -0.46
C ARG A 70 12.70 -9.92 -0.70
N ILE A 71 11.94 -9.51 -1.70
CA ILE A 71 11.69 -8.08 -1.99
C ILE A 71 11.02 -7.41 -0.78
N LEU A 72 10.05 -8.07 -0.15
CA LEU A 72 9.38 -7.54 1.04
C LEU A 72 10.30 -7.48 2.27
N LYS A 73 11.26 -8.38 2.40
CA LYS A 73 12.26 -8.34 3.49
C LYS A 73 13.33 -7.27 3.30
N ASP A 74 13.47 -6.76 2.08
CA ASP A 74 14.52 -5.82 1.75
C ASP A 74 14.35 -4.49 2.52
N PRO A 75 15.35 -4.07 3.31
CA PRO A 75 15.30 -2.81 4.06
C PRO A 75 15.40 -1.58 3.15
N GLN A 76 15.88 -1.72 1.90
CA GLN A 76 16.01 -0.64 0.93
C GLN A 76 14.77 -0.44 0.06
N LEU A 77 13.74 -1.29 0.22
CA LEU A 77 12.46 -1.08 -0.46
C LEU A 77 11.82 0.22 0.04
N TYR A 78 11.78 1.22 -0.83
CA TYR A 78 11.34 2.57 -0.51
C TYR A 78 9.98 2.84 -1.15
N VAL A 79 8.91 2.39 -0.48
CA VAL A 79 7.52 2.46 -0.99
C VAL A 79 6.53 2.55 0.18
N LYS A 80 5.43 3.30 0.01
CA LYS A 80 4.30 3.26 0.96
C LYS A 80 3.83 1.84 1.21
N GLU A 81 3.63 1.50 2.48
CA GLU A 81 3.16 0.18 2.89
C GLU A 81 1.79 -0.16 2.27
N TYR A 82 0.93 0.83 2.01
CA TYR A 82 -0.32 0.62 1.26
C TYR A 82 -0.07 0.03 -0.15
N ASN A 83 0.89 0.60 -0.90
CA ASN A 83 1.23 0.10 -2.23
C ASN A 83 1.85 -1.29 -2.17
N VAL A 84 2.68 -1.55 -1.15
CA VAL A 84 3.25 -2.89 -0.92
C VAL A 84 2.15 -3.92 -0.72
N ILE A 85 1.19 -3.66 0.16
CA ILE A 85 0.07 -4.57 0.43
C ILE A 85 -0.81 -4.74 -0.81
N LYS A 86 -1.08 -3.65 -1.54
CA LYS A 86 -1.85 -3.67 -2.79
C LYS A 86 -1.18 -4.55 -3.85
N SER A 87 0.13 -4.46 -4.01
CA SER A 87 0.88 -5.28 -4.98
C SER A 87 0.90 -6.75 -4.58
N VAL A 88 1.08 -7.07 -3.30
CA VAL A 88 1.02 -8.47 -2.81
C VAL A 88 -0.40 -9.03 -2.99
N TYR A 89 -1.43 -8.23 -2.78
CA TYR A 89 -2.81 -8.59 -3.08
C TYR A 89 -3.03 -8.88 -4.58
N ALA A 90 -2.50 -8.04 -5.47
CA ALA A 90 -2.56 -8.27 -6.92
C ALA A 90 -1.85 -9.58 -7.33
N TRP A 91 -0.68 -9.87 -6.74
CA TRP A 91 0.02 -11.13 -6.91
C TRP A 91 -0.83 -12.32 -6.43
N ALA A 92 -1.48 -12.21 -5.27
CA ALA A 92 -2.31 -13.27 -4.72
C ALA A 92 -3.58 -13.50 -5.56
N ILE A 93 -4.22 -12.46 -6.09
CA ILE A 93 -5.33 -12.59 -7.05
C ILE A 93 -4.87 -13.35 -8.29
N ALA A 94 -3.74 -12.97 -8.88
CA ALA A 94 -3.25 -13.62 -10.09
C ALA A 94 -2.98 -15.12 -9.86
N ARG A 95 -2.53 -15.48 -8.66
CA ARG A 95 -2.29 -16.87 -8.23
C ARG A 95 -3.57 -17.66 -7.96
N CYS A 96 -4.60 -17.01 -7.43
CA CYS A 96 -5.88 -17.64 -7.12
C CYS A 96 -6.84 -17.67 -8.33
N GLY A 97 -6.68 -16.73 -9.28
CA GLY A 97 -7.53 -16.57 -10.45
C GLY A 97 -7.29 -17.58 -11.57
N THR A 98 -6.20 -18.36 -11.50
CA THR A 98 -5.82 -19.32 -12.55
C THR A 98 -6.73 -20.53 -12.69
N GLU A 99 -7.66 -20.80 -11.76
CA GLU A 99 -8.50 -22.02 -11.82
C GLU A 99 -10.01 -21.80 -12.01
N THR A 100 -10.63 -20.69 -11.57
CA THR A 100 -12.10 -20.55 -11.63
C THR A 100 -12.66 -19.12 -11.78
N GLY A 101 -11.84 -18.12 -12.10
CA GLY A 101 -12.30 -16.76 -12.42
C GLY A 101 -12.81 -15.91 -11.24
N ILE A 102 -13.04 -16.50 -10.07
CA ILE A 102 -13.29 -15.78 -8.81
C ILE A 102 -12.40 -16.40 -7.72
N PRO A 103 -11.44 -15.65 -7.17
CA PRO A 103 -10.61 -16.17 -6.10
C PRO A 103 -11.46 -16.42 -4.85
N SER A 104 -11.50 -17.68 -4.39
CA SER A 104 -12.12 -17.99 -3.11
C SER A 104 -11.43 -17.20 -2.00
N PRO A 105 -12.17 -16.53 -1.09
CA PRO A 105 -11.57 -15.74 -0.01
C PRO A 105 -10.67 -16.59 0.88
N ALA A 106 -10.99 -17.88 1.08
CA ALA A 106 -10.15 -18.80 1.85
C ALA A 106 -8.81 -19.11 1.15
N ALA A 107 -8.83 -19.27 -0.18
CA ALA A 107 -7.62 -19.50 -0.98
C ALA A 107 -6.72 -18.26 -0.98
N LEU A 108 -7.32 -17.07 -1.07
CA LEU A 108 -6.62 -15.80 -0.99
C LEU A 108 -5.96 -15.61 0.38
N GLN A 109 -6.68 -15.87 1.48
CA GLN A 109 -6.14 -15.79 2.84
C GLN A 109 -4.96 -16.76 3.05
N SER A 110 -5.09 -18.00 2.58
CA SER A 110 -4.01 -19.00 2.63
C SER A 110 -2.77 -18.54 1.84
N THR A 111 -2.99 -17.93 0.68
CA THR A 111 -1.92 -17.40 -0.18
C THR A 111 -1.23 -16.19 0.44
N MET A 112 -1.98 -15.33 1.15
CA MET A 112 -1.49 -14.11 1.81
C MET A 112 -0.81 -14.35 3.16
N ARG A 113 -1.23 -15.38 3.91
CA ARG A 113 -0.68 -15.79 5.22
C ARG A 113 0.85 -15.70 5.35
N PRO A 114 1.66 -16.22 4.42
CA PRO A 114 3.12 -16.16 4.54
C PRO A 114 3.72 -14.75 4.43
N PHE A 115 2.99 -13.78 3.88
CA PHE A 115 3.46 -12.40 3.70
C PHE A 115 3.05 -11.47 4.84
N LEU A 116 2.00 -11.82 5.61
CA LEU A 116 1.55 -11.07 6.79
C LEU A 116 2.64 -10.65 7.79
N PRO A 117 3.69 -11.46 8.08
CA PRO A 117 4.76 -11.02 8.99
C PRO A 117 5.68 -9.95 8.40
N GLU A 118 5.68 -9.75 7.08
CA GLU A 118 6.50 -8.75 6.38
C GLU A 118 5.72 -7.46 6.07
N LEU A 119 4.37 -7.52 6.11
CA LEU A 119 3.48 -6.39 5.84
C LEU A 119 3.23 -5.57 7.10
N ARG A 120 3.59 -4.27 7.09
CA ARG A 120 3.53 -3.41 8.28
C ARG A 120 2.19 -2.69 8.39
N PHE A 121 1.12 -3.42 8.72
CA PHE A 121 -0.23 -2.85 8.84
C PHE A 121 -0.34 -1.70 9.84
N LEU A 122 0.51 -1.66 10.87
CA LEU A 122 0.54 -0.58 11.89
C LEU A 122 0.97 0.79 11.36
N THR A 123 1.54 0.84 10.16
CA THR A 123 1.97 2.08 9.51
C THR A 123 0.86 2.72 8.66
N LEU A 124 -0.23 1.98 8.41
CA LEU A 124 -1.34 2.45 7.59
C LEU A 124 -2.23 3.41 8.37
N SER A 125 -2.88 4.33 7.65
CA SER A 125 -4.00 5.06 8.21
C SER A 125 -5.23 4.15 8.37
N PRO A 126 -6.11 4.40 9.34
CA PRO A 126 -7.37 3.66 9.49
C PRO A 126 -8.22 3.66 8.22
N LEU A 127 -8.23 4.77 7.46
CA LEU A 127 -8.98 4.91 6.21
C LEU A 127 -8.42 3.97 5.13
N GLU A 128 -7.12 4.01 4.88
CA GLU A 128 -6.45 3.11 3.93
C GLU A 128 -6.64 1.64 4.30
N PHE A 129 -6.67 1.32 5.59
CA PHE A 129 -6.89 -0.03 6.08
C PHE A 129 -8.31 -0.54 5.76
N VAL A 130 -9.33 0.30 5.95
CA VAL A 130 -10.74 -0.04 5.68
C VAL A 130 -10.98 -0.14 4.16
N GLU A 131 -10.47 0.81 3.39
CA GLU A 131 -10.66 0.84 1.93
C GLU A 131 -9.91 -0.30 1.22
N GLY A 132 -8.77 -0.75 1.75
CA GLY A 132 -7.98 -1.82 1.16
C GLY A 132 -8.12 -3.15 1.89
N PRO A 133 -7.23 -3.45 2.86
CA PRO A 133 -7.15 -4.73 3.58
C PRO A 133 -8.48 -5.34 4.03
N VAL A 134 -9.41 -4.53 4.57
CA VAL A 134 -10.71 -5.03 5.04
C VAL A 134 -11.60 -5.41 3.85
N THR A 135 -11.70 -4.54 2.84
CA THR A 135 -12.54 -4.76 1.65
C THR A 135 -12.03 -5.93 0.79
N TRP A 136 -10.73 -6.19 0.80
CA TRP A 136 -10.10 -7.25 0.02
C TRP A 136 -10.25 -8.66 0.60
N ASN A 137 -10.88 -8.81 1.78
CA ASN A 137 -11.04 -10.10 2.48
C ASN A 137 -9.72 -10.87 2.71
N ILE A 138 -8.60 -10.14 2.79
CA ILE A 138 -7.26 -10.74 3.00
C ILE A 138 -7.03 -11.20 4.44
N LEU A 139 -7.84 -10.71 5.38
CA LEU A 139 -7.79 -11.02 6.81
C LEU A 139 -9.15 -11.58 7.27
N THR A 140 -9.16 -12.37 8.34
CA THR A 140 -10.43 -12.72 9.01
C THR A 140 -11.01 -11.50 9.72
N GLU A 141 -12.33 -11.44 9.91
CA GLU A 141 -12.99 -10.30 10.57
C GLU A 141 -12.42 -10.01 11.96
N SER A 142 -12.12 -11.06 12.73
CA SER A 142 -11.55 -10.94 14.07
C SER A 142 -10.14 -10.34 14.06
N GLU A 143 -9.30 -10.75 13.10
CA GLU A 143 -7.95 -10.23 12.86
C GLU A 143 -8.00 -8.79 12.36
N ALA A 144 -8.85 -8.49 11.37
CA ALA A 144 -9.02 -7.15 10.82
C ALA A 144 -9.43 -6.14 11.91
N LEU A 145 -10.39 -6.52 12.76
CA LEU A 145 -10.80 -5.70 13.91
C LEU A 145 -9.67 -5.52 14.93
N ALA A 146 -8.85 -6.55 15.17
CA ALA A 146 -7.71 -6.44 16.08
C ALA A 146 -6.62 -5.52 15.54
N VAL A 147 -6.32 -5.61 14.24
CA VAL A 147 -5.36 -4.72 13.58
C VAL A 147 -5.87 -3.28 13.59
N LEU A 148 -7.11 -3.03 13.14
CA LEU A 148 -7.70 -1.68 13.11
C LEU A 148 -7.77 -1.05 14.51
N SER A 149 -8.17 -1.83 15.53
CA SER A 149 -8.20 -1.35 16.92
C SER A 149 -6.81 -0.91 17.39
N ASN A 150 -5.77 -1.65 17.02
CA ASN A 150 -4.40 -1.33 17.38
C ASN A 150 -3.78 -0.18 16.56
N ILE A 151 -4.28 0.07 15.35
CA ILE A 151 -3.95 1.27 14.57
C ILE A 151 -4.54 2.52 15.25
N ILE A 152 -5.82 2.47 15.67
CA ILE A 152 -6.51 3.60 16.30
C ILE A 152 -5.99 3.85 17.72
N LYS A 153 -5.92 2.79 18.54
CA LYS A 153 -5.45 2.84 19.92
C LYS A 153 -4.60 1.62 20.22
N HIS A 154 -3.30 1.85 20.30
CA HIS A 154 -2.33 0.78 20.54
C HIS A 154 -2.62 0.01 21.84
N GLY A 155 -2.53 -1.33 21.77
CA GLY A 155 -2.68 -2.22 22.91
C GLY A 155 -4.14 -2.44 23.34
N SER A 156 -5.11 -2.00 22.53
CA SER A 156 -6.54 -2.17 22.86
C SER A 156 -7.02 -3.60 22.73
N LYS A 157 -6.43 -4.38 21.82
CA LYS A 157 -6.80 -5.78 21.57
C LYS A 157 -5.53 -6.61 21.35
N GLU A 158 -5.61 -7.90 21.68
CA GLU A 158 -4.51 -8.83 21.48
C GLU A 158 -4.06 -8.83 20.01
N TRP A 159 -2.74 -8.77 19.80
CA TRP A 159 -2.16 -8.73 18.46
C TRP A 159 -2.21 -10.12 17.83
N PRO A 160 -2.73 -10.28 16.60
CA PRO A 160 -2.88 -11.58 15.98
C PRO A 160 -1.52 -12.22 15.68
N VAL A 161 -1.44 -13.54 15.87
CA VAL A 161 -0.21 -14.32 15.69
C VAL A 161 0.17 -14.38 14.21
N GLY A 162 1.45 -14.10 13.90
CA GLY A 162 1.97 -14.12 12.53
C GLY A 162 1.90 -12.78 11.79
N PHE A 163 1.59 -11.69 12.48
CA PHE A 163 1.55 -10.34 11.90
C PHE A 163 2.80 -9.54 12.27
N CYS A 164 3.22 -8.65 11.36
CA CYS A 164 4.35 -7.76 11.62
C CYS A 164 4.08 -6.83 12.80
N THR A 165 4.98 -6.77 13.77
CA THR A 165 4.90 -5.85 14.92
C THR A 165 5.62 -4.52 14.67
N ASN A 166 6.27 -4.38 13.51
CA ASN A 166 7.06 -3.21 13.16
C ASN A 166 6.16 -2.02 12.77
N ARG A 167 6.44 -0.85 13.36
CA ARG A 167 5.72 0.41 13.12
C ARG A 167 6.50 1.44 12.31
N GLN A 168 7.73 1.12 11.94
CA GLN A 168 8.55 1.98 11.12
C GLN A 168 8.05 1.87 9.68
N ALA A 169 7.61 2.98 9.12
CA ALA A 169 7.29 3.04 7.70
C ALA A 169 8.57 2.80 6.88
N ARG A 170 8.42 2.22 5.69
CA ARG A 170 9.46 2.31 4.65
C ARG A 170 9.41 3.74 4.16
N ASN A 171 10.28 4.57 4.73
CA ASN A 171 10.29 6.03 4.62
C ASN A 171 9.90 6.48 3.20
N GLU A 172 8.94 7.39 3.08
CA GLU A 172 8.93 8.35 1.99
C GLU A 172 9.55 9.63 2.57
N ALA A 173 10.67 10.08 2.04
CA ALA A 173 11.01 11.48 2.04
C ALA A 173 9.83 12.18 1.39
N THR A 174 8.97 12.72 2.25
CA THR A 174 8.15 13.85 1.89
C THR A 174 9.09 14.82 1.20
N LEU A 175 8.92 15.05 -0.10
CA LEU A 175 9.52 16.20 -0.76
C LEU A 175 8.86 17.42 -0.13
N THR A 176 9.34 17.81 1.05
CA THR A 176 9.05 19.10 1.64
C THR A 176 9.73 20.10 0.72
N SER A 177 8.94 20.72 -0.15
CA SER A 177 9.38 21.93 -0.84
C SER A 177 9.93 22.88 0.22
N GLY A 178 11.24 23.13 0.18
CA GLY A 178 11.88 24.10 1.03
C GLY A 178 11.37 25.49 0.69
N VAL A 179 10.44 26.00 1.48
CA VAL A 179 10.26 27.44 1.65
C VAL A 179 11.14 27.81 2.84
N THR A 180 12.36 28.25 2.56
CA THR A 180 13.28 28.83 3.52
C THR A 180 12.73 30.17 4.00
N ALA A 181 12.00 30.16 5.12
CA ALA A 181 11.73 31.38 5.87
C ALA A 181 13.03 31.83 6.57
N GLY A 182 13.79 32.68 5.88
CA GLY A 182 14.95 33.35 6.42
C GLY A 182 14.55 34.29 7.57
N GLY A 183 15.12 34.04 8.75
CA GLY A 183 15.11 34.99 9.85
C GLY A 183 16.04 36.16 9.57
N PHE A 184 15.57 37.37 9.84
CA PHE A 184 16.40 38.55 10.08
C PHE A 184 15.86 39.29 11.29
N GLY A 185 16.76 39.58 12.23
CA GLY A 185 16.45 40.15 13.54
C GLY A 185 16.30 41.68 13.56
N MET A 186 15.58 42.11 14.61
CA MET A 186 15.76 43.29 15.50
C MET A 186 16.35 44.60 14.94
N PHE A 187 15.58 45.68 15.09
CA PHE A 187 15.88 47.06 15.57
C PHE A 187 14.66 47.92 15.15
N GLY A 188 14.02 48.82 15.89
CA GLY A 188 14.11 49.38 17.23
C GLY A 188 13.16 50.60 17.30
N VAL A 189 12.72 50.93 18.51
CA VAL A 189 12.24 52.24 18.99
C VAL A 189 10.80 52.72 18.65
N SER A 190 10.07 52.93 19.75
CA SER A 190 8.77 53.59 20.03
C SER A 190 8.73 55.10 19.63
N PRO A 191 7.68 55.95 19.89
CA PRO A 191 6.44 55.71 20.65
C PRO A 191 5.14 56.43 20.15
N SER A 192 4.06 56.24 20.93
CA SER A 192 2.99 57.23 21.29
C SER A 192 1.62 57.14 20.56
N PRO A 193 0.52 57.67 21.15
CA PRO A 193 -0.39 56.83 21.94
C PRO A 193 -1.90 57.12 21.67
N MET A 194 -2.77 56.51 22.49
CA MET A 194 -4.18 56.86 22.76
C MET A 194 -5.23 56.59 21.67
N ALA A 195 -6.14 55.65 21.93
CA ALA A 195 -7.51 55.93 22.34
C ALA A 195 -8.39 54.67 22.24
N VAL A 196 -8.94 54.24 23.38
CA VAL A 196 -10.19 53.46 23.48
C VAL A 196 -11.35 54.44 23.23
N PRO A 197 -12.58 54.03 22.77
CA PRO A 197 -13.34 52.95 23.39
C PRO A 197 -14.24 52.08 22.48
N VAL A 198 -14.57 50.90 23.03
CA VAL A 198 -15.87 50.21 23.07
C VAL A 198 -17.00 50.72 22.16
N ALA A 199 -17.50 49.84 21.29
CA ALA A 199 -18.91 49.80 20.90
C ALA A 199 -19.36 48.34 20.67
N THR A 200 -20.19 47.87 21.60
CA THR A 200 -21.08 46.71 21.47
C THR A 200 -22.12 46.99 20.39
N LEU A 201 -22.40 46.02 19.50
CA LEU A 201 -23.77 45.74 19.05
C LEU A 201 -23.87 44.33 18.48
N GLN A 202 -24.66 43.52 19.18
CA GLN A 202 -25.17 42.24 18.72
C GLN A 202 -26.36 42.45 17.78
N SER A 203 -26.64 41.37 17.03
CA SER A 203 -27.97 40.95 16.58
C SER A 203 -28.48 41.55 15.28
N THR A 204 -28.78 40.69 14.29
CA THR A 204 -30.15 40.31 13.89
C THR A 204 -30.11 39.47 12.61
N THR A 205 -30.59 38.23 12.69
CA THR A 205 -31.78 37.69 11.98
C THR A 205 -31.54 37.23 10.54
N ASN A 206 -31.68 35.93 10.26
CA ASN A 206 -32.94 35.40 9.69
C ASN A 206 -32.89 33.89 9.38
N PHE A 207 -33.98 33.23 9.78
CA PHE A 207 -34.59 31.99 9.27
C PHE A 207 -34.69 32.01 7.71
N ALA A 208 -34.82 30.93 6.94
CA ALA A 208 -35.49 29.65 7.14
C ALA A 208 -35.05 28.63 6.03
N PRO A 209 -35.47 27.36 6.11
CA PRO A 209 -35.08 26.25 5.22
C PRO A 209 -36.05 26.08 4.03
N SER A 210 -35.65 25.35 2.99
CA SER A 210 -36.58 24.91 1.94
C SER A 210 -36.54 23.40 1.76
N VAL A 211 -37.69 22.80 2.08
CA VAL A 211 -38.13 21.44 1.79
C VAL A 211 -38.54 21.35 0.31
N GLY A 212 -38.36 20.19 -0.31
CA GLY A 212 -38.94 19.85 -1.60
C GLY A 212 -38.86 18.36 -1.91
N VAL A 213 -39.86 17.59 -1.45
CA VAL A 213 -40.23 16.24 -1.91
C VAL A 213 -41.49 16.39 -2.78
N PRO A 214 -41.64 15.63 -3.88
CA PRO A 214 -42.61 14.52 -3.90
C PRO A 214 -42.08 13.27 -4.66
N SER A 215 -42.17 12.06 -4.09
CA SER A 215 -43.30 11.11 -4.14
C SER A 215 -43.51 10.42 -5.50
N GLY A 216 -43.31 9.10 -5.54
CA GLY A 216 -43.68 8.24 -6.67
C GLY A 216 -43.61 6.76 -6.32
N PHE A 217 -44.76 6.19 -5.95
CA PHE A 217 -45.04 4.80 -5.63
C PHE A 217 -44.84 3.83 -6.81
N GLY A 218 -44.45 2.58 -6.52
CA GLY A 218 -44.55 1.45 -7.44
C GLY A 218 -43.91 0.18 -6.89
N GLN A 219 -44.70 -0.69 -6.25
CA GLN A 219 -44.31 -2.03 -5.76
C GLN A 219 -44.81 -3.13 -6.75
N PRO A 220 -44.54 -4.43 -6.51
CA PRO A 220 -43.77 -5.31 -7.38
C PRO A 220 -44.60 -6.31 -8.20
N ASN A 221 -44.02 -6.89 -9.25
CA ASN A 221 -44.59 -8.08 -9.92
C ASN A 221 -43.52 -9.17 -10.10
N ALA A 222 -43.74 -10.30 -9.42
CA ALA A 222 -43.22 -11.61 -9.82
C ALA A 222 -44.17 -12.21 -10.89
N PRO A 223 -43.70 -13.15 -11.73
CA PRO A 223 -44.27 -14.49 -11.56
C PRO A 223 -43.35 -15.68 -11.95
N SER A 224 -43.73 -16.83 -11.37
CA SER A 224 -43.71 -18.21 -11.93
C SER A 224 -42.44 -19.05 -11.94
N PHE A 225 -42.41 -19.99 -10.99
CA PHE A 225 -41.85 -21.33 -11.12
C PHE A 225 -42.47 -22.09 -12.31
N GLY A 226 -41.64 -22.80 -13.08
CA GLY A 226 -42.07 -23.77 -14.09
C GLY A 226 -41.10 -24.94 -14.15
N PHE A 227 -41.53 -26.09 -13.61
CA PHE A 227 -40.93 -27.40 -13.85
C PHE A 227 -41.15 -27.83 -15.30
N ARG A 228 -40.13 -28.43 -15.96
CA ARG A 228 -40.36 -29.40 -17.04
C ARG A 228 -39.21 -30.40 -17.12
N PHE A 229 -39.57 -31.67 -16.96
CA PHE A 229 -38.76 -32.84 -17.30
C PHE A 229 -38.56 -32.93 -18.81
N GLY A 230 -37.38 -33.41 -19.22
CA GLY A 230 -37.03 -33.85 -20.56
C GLY A 230 -35.71 -34.59 -20.50
#